data_AF-A0AA35TQ79-F1
#
_entry.id   AF-A0AA35TQ79-F1
#
_cell.length_a   1.000
_cell.length_b   1.000
_cell.length_c   1.000
_cell.angle_alpha   90.00
_cell.angle_beta   90.00
_cell.angle_gamma   90.00
#
_symmetry.space_group_name_H-M   'P 1'
#
loop_
_entity.id
_entity.type
_entity.pdbx_description
1 polymer ?
#
loop_
_entity_poly.entity_id
_entity_poly.type
_entity_poly.pdbx_seq_one_letter_code
_entity_poly.pdbx_strand_id
1 'polypeptide(L)'
;MFNKFWSIHSNPRKALLHLTEKFIPDGMVKVTKMLDRRPPDWASCMALARVKFEKYFNHKARNLLHAFPLNTKMKDGSLFWQSPKRPPTPLDFDPTNQLHLMFVASMARLYAGVCGVAYTEQDCSPAFVTSVLLSISVPQWRPSSKRIETDVSAKKPENEDLSTDVLTLCQRQLEKRVASGDTPPELLTMAPQHFEKDDDSNGHIDFITAASNLRASMYSIEAVDRYRTKLLAGRIVPSHCYYHSHCRWTGKYRTAEGGGWASIGEPQECLPQPRSSYPRLL
;
A
#
# COMPACT_ATOMS: atom_id res chain seq x y z
N MET A 1 -8.37 -13.22 4.03
CA MET A 1 -7.71 -14.05 5.06
C MET A 1 -8.18 -13.69 6.46
N PHE A 2 -7.95 -12.48 6.97
CA PHE A 2 -8.35 -12.08 8.33
C PHE A 2 -9.85 -12.25 8.63
N ASN A 3 -10.73 -11.59 7.86
CA ASN A 3 -12.18 -11.70 8.07
C ASN A 3 -12.69 -13.14 7.89
N LYS A 4 -12.15 -13.88 6.91
CA LYS A 4 -12.46 -15.30 6.69
C LYS A 4 -12.06 -16.18 7.87
N PHE A 5 -10.93 -15.89 8.51
CA PHE A 5 -10.49 -16.62 9.70
C PHE A 5 -11.46 -16.41 10.86
N TRP A 6 -11.83 -15.15 11.14
CA TRP A 6 -12.74 -14.83 12.24
C TRP A 6 -14.20 -15.21 11.97
N SER A 7 -14.64 -15.28 10.71
CA SER A 7 -15.97 -15.82 10.40
C SER A 7 -16.08 -17.31 10.75
N ILE A 8 -14.99 -18.06 10.63
CA ILE A 8 -14.94 -19.49 10.98
C ILE A 8 -14.84 -19.68 12.50
N HIS A 9 -13.93 -18.96 13.16
CA HIS A 9 -13.62 -19.19 14.58
C HIS A 9 -14.53 -18.38 15.53
N SER A 10 -15.21 -17.34 15.04
CA SER A 10 -16.10 -16.40 15.77
C SER A 10 -15.47 -15.63 16.93
N ASN A 11 -14.66 -16.25 17.78
CA ASN A 11 -14.03 -15.63 18.93
C ASN A 11 -12.62 -16.21 19.20
N PRO A 12 -11.75 -15.47 19.92
CA PRO A 12 -10.40 -15.93 20.25
C PRO A 12 -10.36 -17.20 21.10
N ARG A 13 -11.40 -17.48 21.92
CA ARG A 13 -11.47 -18.70 22.76
C ARG A 13 -11.59 -19.96 21.91
N LYS A 14 -12.46 -19.96 20.90
CA LYS A 14 -12.61 -21.05 19.93
C LYS A 14 -11.35 -21.23 19.11
N ALA A 15 -10.69 -20.15 18.70
CA ALA A 15 -9.40 -20.22 18.01
C ALA A 15 -8.30 -20.88 18.89
N LEU A 16 -8.29 -20.64 20.20
CA LEU A 16 -7.40 -21.32 21.14
C LEU A 16 -7.74 -22.79 21.35
N LEU A 17 -9.03 -23.17 21.37
CA LEU A 17 -9.43 -24.58 21.50
C LEU A 17 -8.91 -25.42 20.34
N HIS A 18 -8.98 -24.90 19.10
CA HIS A 18 -8.44 -25.61 17.94
C HIS A 18 -6.91 -25.78 17.98
N LEU A 19 -6.18 -24.83 18.59
CA LEU A 19 -4.74 -24.98 18.86
C LEU A 19 -4.45 -26.13 19.83
N THR A 20 -5.26 -26.29 20.88
CA THR A 20 -5.08 -27.38 21.86
C THR A 20 -5.39 -28.76 21.28
N GLU A 21 -6.25 -28.83 20.25
CA GLU A 21 -6.57 -30.07 19.52
C GLU A 21 -5.51 -30.47 18.47
N LYS A 22 -4.33 -29.85 18.48
CA LYS A 22 -3.20 -30.06 17.54
C LYS A 22 -3.50 -29.69 16.08
N PHE A 23 -4.56 -28.95 15.79
CA PHE A 23 -4.81 -28.41 14.46
C PHE A 23 -4.38 -26.94 14.43
N ILE A 24 -3.26 -26.62 13.77
CA ILE A 24 -2.85 -25.22 13.56
C ILE A 24 -3.70 -24.66 12.42
N PRO A 25 -4.64 -23.75 12.67
CA PRO A 25 -5.49 -23.23 11.61
C PRO A 25 -4.66 -22.36 10.67
N ASP A 26 -4.89 -22.51 9.36
CA ASP A 26 -4.14 -21.79 8.34
C ASP A 26 -4.25 -20.26 8.54
N GLY A 27 -3.11 -19.58 8.43
CA GLY A 27 -3.01 -18.13 8.63
C GLY A 27 -3.10 -17.63 10.07
N MET A 28 -3.20 -18.51 11.09
CA MET A 28 -3.34 -18.10 12.49
C MET A 28 -2.23 -17.16 12.99
N VAL A 29 -0.97 -17.48 12.69
CA VAL A 29 0.18 -16.64 13.10
C VAL A 29 0.02 -15.22 12.55
N LYS A 30 -0.37 -15.13 11.27
CA LYS A 30 -0.56 -13.85 10.59
C LYS A 30 -1.76 -13.09 11.16
N VAL A 31 -2.87 -13.76 11.43
CA VAL A 31 -4.08 -13.15 12.00
C VAL A 31 -3.84 -12.65 13.43
N THR A 32 -3.17 -13.44 14.27
CA THR A 32 -2.82 -13.06 15.65
C THR A 32 -1.92 -11.81 15.64
N LYS A 33 -0.91 -11.79 14.77
CA LYS A 33 -0.01 -10.65 14.58
C LYS A 33 -0.72 -9.41 14.04
N MET A 34 -1.76 -9.57 13.21
CA MET A 34 -2.59 -8.47 12.73
C MET A 34 -3.46 -7.90 13.86
N LEU A 35 -4.04 -8.76 14.69
CA LEU A 35 -4.86 -8.36 15.84
C LEU A 35 -4.03 -7.64 16.92
N ASP A 36 -2.82 -8.13 17.19
CA ASP A 36 -1.89 -7.54 18.15
C ASP A 36 -1.41 -6.14 17.74
N ARG A 37 -1.24 -5.93 16.43
CA ARG A 37 -0.77 -4.66 15.85
C ARG A 37 -1.89 -3.72 15.44
N ARG A 38 -3.14 -4.05 15.75
CA ARG A 38 -4.28 -3.20 15.40
C ARG A 38 -4.23 -1.92 16.25
N PRO A 39 -4.19 -0.72 15.62
CA PRO A 39 -4.22 0.53 16.36
C PRO A 39 -5.61 0.73 17.02
N PRO A 40 -5.66 1.08 18.32
CA PRO A 40 -6.92 1.36 19.00
C PRO A 40 -7.48 2.76 18.68
N ASP A 41 -6.63 3.72 18.37
CA ASP A 41 -6.97 5.14 18.22
C ASP A 41 -6.17 5.83 17.10
N TRP A 42 -6.55 7.06 16.77
CA TRP A 42 -5.92 7.84 15.70
C TRP A 42 -4.43 8.11 15.94
N ALA A 43 -4.03 8.41 17.18
CA ALA A 43 -2.62 8.64 17.50
C ALA A 43 -1.79 7.36 17.27
N SER A 44 -2.33 6.18 17.61
CA SER A 44 -1.68 4.90 17.29
C SER A 44 -1.59 4.64 15.79
N CYS A 45 -2.59 5.04 14.98
CA CYS A 45 -2.49 4.96 13.52
C CYS A 45 -1.31 5.78 12.98
N MET A 46 -1.15 7.01 13.49
CA MET A 46 -0.01 7.88 13.13
C MET A 46 1.33 7.31 13.62
N ALA A 47 1.38 6.75 14.83
CA ALA A 47 2.57 6.09 15.35
C ALA A 47 3.01 4.90 14.48
N LEU A 48 2.05 4.06 14.09
CA LEU A 48 2.32 2.96 13.15
C LEU A 48 2.84 3.48 11.81
N ALA A 49 2.22 4.53 11.25
CA ALA A 49 2.68 5.14 10.00
C ALA A 49 4.10 5.71 10.11
N ARG A 50 4.43 6.39 11.22
CA ARG A 50 5.78 6.92 11.49
C ARG A 50 6.83 5.82 11.60
N VAL A 51 6.51 4.72 12.28
CA VAL A 51 7.40 3.55 12.38
C VAL A 51 7.56 2.87 11.01
N LYS A 52 6.52 2.87 10.17
CA LYS A 52 6.60 2.35 8.80
C LYS A 52 7.47 3.20 7.89
N PHE A 53 7.40 4.53 8.02
CA PHE A 53 8.31 5.43 7.32
C PHE A 53 9.76 5.04 7.62
N GLU A 54 10.12 4.96 8.91
CA GLU A 54 11.47 4.60 9.34
C GLU A 54 11.89 3.24 8.79
N LYS A 55 10.98 2.26 8.90
CA LYS A 55 11.24 0.90 8.41
C LYS A 55 11.52 0.88 6.91
N TYR A 56 10.77 1.61 6.10
CA TYR A 56 10.80 1.49 4.65
C TYR A 56 11.84 2.37 3.97
N PHE A 57 12.07 3.57 4.48
CA PHE A 57 12.93 4.57 3.85
C PHE A 57 14.27 4.77 4.57
N ASN A 58 14.38 4.34 5.83
CA ASN A 58 15.63 4.41 6.59
C ASN A 58 16.24 3.01 6.80
N HIS A 59 15.58 2.16 7.60
CA HIS A 59 16.14 0.87 8.03
C HIS A 59 16.40 -0.09 6.87
N LYS A 60 15.52 -0.11 5.86
CA LYS A 60 15.75 -0.92 4.66
C LYS A 60 16.96 -0.45 3.85
N ALA A 61 17.18 0.86 3.74
CA ALA A 61 18.36 1.40 3.08
C ALA A 61 19.63 1.02 3.86
N ARG A 62 19.62 1.22 5.19
CA ARG A 62 20.73 0.83 6.07
C ARG A 62 21.03 -0.67 6.03
N ASN A 63 20.00 -1.53 6.01
CA ASN A 63 20.18 -2.97 5.84
C ASN A 63 20.85 -3.32 4.50
N LEU A 64 20.46 -2.64 3.41
CA LEU A 64 21.02 -2.89 2.10
C LEU A 64 22.48 -2.44 2.02
N LEU A 65 22.81 -1.28 2.59
CA LEU A 65 24.18 -0.77 2.68
C LEU A 65 25.06 -1.60 3.62
N HIS A 66 24.50 -2.15 4.70
CA HIS A 66 25.20 -3.07 5.59
C HIS A 66 25.54 -4.39 4.90
N ALA A 67 24.60 -4.93 4.11
CA ALA A 67 24.84 -6.16 3.35
C ALA A 67 25.79 -5.96 2.16
N PHE A 68 25.69 -4.81 1.48
CA PHE A 68 26.53 -4.43 0.35
C PHE A 68 27.10 -3.02 0.55
N PRO A 69 28.22 -2.89 1.29
CA PRO A 69 28.94 -1.63 1.42
C PRO A 69 29.27 -1.00 0.06
N LEU A 70 29.45 0.32 0.00
CA LEU A 70 29.68 1.06 -1.25
C LEU A 70 30.90 0.57 -2.05
N ASN A 71 31.91 0.06 -1.35
CA ASN A 71 33.15 -0.49 -1.87
C ASN A 71 33.09 -1.99 -2.20
N THR A 72 31.92 -2.64 -2.12
CA THR A 72 31.77 -4.06 -2.45
C THR A 72 32.11 -4.30 -3.92
N LYS A 73 33.09 -5.15 -4.18
CA LYS A 73 33.48 -5.57 -5.53
C LYS A 73 32.87 -6.94 -5.87
N MET A 74 32.45 -7.10 -7.11
CA MET A 74 32.01 -8.39 -7.65
C MET A 74 33.22 -9.23 -8.09
N LYS A 75 32.98 -10.49 -8.50
CA LYS A 75 34.05 -11.42 -8.94
C LYS A 75 34.85 -10.94 -10.15
N ASP A 76 34.24 -10.09 -10.96
CA ASP A 76 34.83 -9.45 -12.14
C ASP A 76 35.66 -8.19 -11.80
N GLY A 77 35.77 -7.82 -10.52
CA GLY A 77 36.47 -6.62 -10.05
C GLY A 77 35.66 -5.32 -10.14
N SER A 78 34.48 -5.36 -10.73
CA SER A 78 33.57 -4.21 -10.87
C SER A 78 32.84 -3.91 -9.55
N LEU A 79 32.35 -2.68 -9.37
CA LEU A 79 31.64 -2.29 -8.15
C LEU A 79 30.22 -2.86 -8.15
N PHE A 80 29.74 -3.31 -6.99
CA PHE A 80 28.36 -3.74 -6.83
C PHE A 80 27.36 -2.61 -7.17
N TRP A 81 27.69 -1.39 -6.74
CA TRP A 81 26.94 -0.17 -6.99
C TRP A 81 27.46 0.57 -8.21
N GLN A 82 27.21 -0.01 -9.38
CA GLN A 82 27.42 0.63 -10.67
C GLN A 82 26.13 0.55 -11.48
N SER A 83 25.95 1.47 -12.43
CA SER A 83 24.78 1.46 -13.32
C SER A 83 24.54 0.04 -13.87
N PRO A 84 23.33 -0.53 -13.72
CA PRO A 84 22.05 0.11 -13.39
C PRO A 84 21.71 0.22 -11.89
N LYS A 85 22.54 -0.32 -10.97
CA LYS A 85 22.27 -0.37 -9.53
C LYS A 85 22.73 0.90 -8.83
N ARG A 86 21.78 1.68 -8.31
CA ARG A 86 22.04 2.91 -7.53
C ARG A 86 22.08 2.60 -6.03
N PRO A 87 23.09 3.06 -5.27
CA PRO A 87 23.11 2.90 -3.83
C PRO A 87 21.99 3.72 -3.21
N PRO A 88 21.24 3.18 -2.23
CA PRO A 88 20.22 3.94 -1.53
C PRO A 88 20.83 4.92 -0.53
N THR A 89 20.17 6.05 -0.30
CA THR A 89 20.46 6.98 0.80
C THR A 89 19.33 6.86 1.83
N PRO A 90 19.62 6.44 3.08
CA PRO A 90 18.60 6.41 4.14
C PRO A 90 17.96 7.78 4.34
N LEU A 91 16.63 7.82 4.41
CA LEU A 91 15.90 9.06 4.66
C LEU A 91 15.57 9.19 6.15
N ASP A 92 16.02 10.27 6.76
CA ASP A 92 15.60 10.64 8.10
C ASP A 92 14.28 11.40 8.03
N PHE A 93 13.38 11.13 8.98
CA PHE A 93 12.08 11.79 9.00
C PHE A 93 12.23 13.27 9.38
N ASP A 94 11.45 14.10 8.72
CA ASP A 94 11.47 15.56 8.89
C ASP A 94 10.02 16.04 8.91
N PRO A 95 9.52 16.61 10.02
CA PRO A 95 8.17 17.10 10.12
C PRO A 95 7.92 18.38 9.30
N THR A 96 8.97 19.06 8.82
CA THR A 96 8.82 20.24 7.95
C THR A 96 8.66 19.87 6.48
N ASN A 97 9.06 18.64 6.13
CA ASN A 97 8.98 18.15 4.76
C ASN A 97 7.56 17.66 4.44
N GLN A 98 6.91 18.36 3.52
CA GLN A 98 5.54 18.06 3.09
C GLN A 98 5.37 16.62 2.57
N LEU A 99 6.38 16.06 1.91
CA LEU A 99 6.33 14.69 1.39
C LEU A 99 6.34 13.65 2.53
N HIS A 100 7.13 13.91 3.58
CA HIS A 100 7.23 13.06 4.75
C HIS A 100 5.90 13.07 5.52
N LEU A 101 5.34 14.27 5.74
CA LEU A 101 4.02 14.44 6.35
C LEU A 101 2.91 13.77 5.55
N MET A 102 2.89 13.97 4.22
CA MET A 102 1.88 13.39 3.33
C MET A 102 1.88 11.87 3.40
N PHE A 103 3.05 11.22 3.45
CA PHE A 103 3.13 9.76 3.62
C PHE A 103 2.53 9.30 4.94
N VAL A 104 2.88 9.97 6.05
CA VAL A 104 2.42 9.57 7.38
C VAL A 104 0.92 9.78 7.52
N ALA A 105 0.41 10.94 7.10
CA ALA A 105 -1.01 11.25 7.14
C ALA A 105 -1.83 10.30 6.27
N SER A 106 -1.46 10.10 5.00
CA SER A 106 -2.19 9.21 4.10
C SER A 106 -2.14 7.74 4.56
N MET A 107 -1.01 7.27 5.09
CA MET A 107 -0.92 5.92 5.67
C MET A 107 -1.76 5.78 6.94
N ALA A 108 -1.80 6.79 7.81
CA ALA A 108 -2.63 6.78 9.02
C ALA A 108 -4.13 6.73 8.67
N ARG A 109 -4.58 7.51 7.67
CA ARG A 109 -5.95 7.48 7.14
C ARG A 109 -6.33 6.10 6.61
N LEU A 110 -5.44 5.46 5.86
CA LEU A 110 -5.62 4.08 5.39
C LEU A 110 -5.74 3.09 6.56
N TYR A 111 -4.89 3.20 7.58
CA TYR A 111 -4.98 2.34 8.77
C TYR A 111 -6.30 2.53 9.51
N ALA A 112 -6.73 3.78 9.68
CA ALA A 112 -8.00 4.12 10.31
C ALA A 112 -9.18 3.53 9.53
N GLY A 113 -9.20 3.68 8.21
CA GLY A 113 -10.21 3.09 7.33
C GLY A 113 -10.25 1.57 7.42
N VAL A 114 -9.09 0.91 7.47
CA VAL A 114 -8.99 -0.56 7.60
C VAL A 114 -9.48 -1.05 8.98
N CYS A 115 -9.17 -0.31 10.04
CA CYS A 115 -9.43 -0.71 11.42
C CYS A 115 -10.73 -0.14 11.99
N GLY A 116 -11.49 0.66 11.23
CA GLY A 116 -12.71 1.32 11.69
C GLY A 116 -12.47 2.37 12.78
N VAL A 117 -11.30 3.03 12.78
CA VAL A 117 -10.97 4.08 13.75
C VAL A 117 -11.50 5.41 13.23
N ALA A 118 -12.34 6.08 14.02
CA ALA A 118 -12.82 7.42 13.70
C ALA A 118 -11.74 8.49 13.92
N TYR A 119 -11.75 9.52 13.08
CA TYR A 119 -10.89 10.70 13.22
C TYR A 119 -11.66 11.93 12.71
N THR A 120 -11.34 13.09 13.27
CA THR A 120 -11.96 14.38 12.91
C THR A 120 -11.08 15.21 11.98
N GLU A 121 -11.62 16.29 11.43
CA GLU A 121 -10.82 17.25 10.65
C GLU A 121 -9.75 17.94 11.50
N GLN A 122 -10.03 18.21 12.79
CA GLN A 122 -9.05 18.78 13.71
C GLN A 122 -7.85 17.83 13.93
N ASP A 123 -8.09 16.52 13.95
CA ASP A 123 -7.06 15.50 14.09
C ASP A 123 -6.13 15.39 12.86
N CYS A 124 -6.58 15.94 11.74
CA CYS A 124 -5.81 16.05 10.50
C CYS A 124 -5.09 17.41 10.35
N SER A 125 -5.25 18.32 11.32
CA SER A 125 -4.57 19.61 11.29
C SER A 125 -3.05 19.44 11.35
N PRO A 126 -2.26 20.20 10.54
CA PRO A 126 -0.81 20.08 10.53
C PRO A 126 -0.15 20.27 11.90
N ALA A 127 -0.71 21.16 12.73
CA ALA A 127 -0.23 21.42 14.09
C ALA A 127 -0.38 20.20 15.00
N PHE A 128 -1.57 19.57 15.01
CA PHE A 128 -1.81 18.37 15.79
C PHE A 128 -0.93 17.20 15.32
N VAL A 129 -0.90 16.96 14.00
CA VAL A 129 -0.08 15.91 13.40
C VAL A 129 1.39 16.07 13.79
N THR A 130 1.94 17.27 13.67
CA THR A 130 3.35 17.54 14.04
C THR A 130 3.61 17.25 15.52
N SER A 131 2.71 17.69 16.41
CA SER A 131 2.86 17.47 17.84
C SER A 131 2.89 15.98 18.21
N VAL A 132 2.00 15.18 17.62
CA VAL A 132 1.95 13.74 17.85
C VAL A 132 3.20 13.07 17.29
N LEU A 133 3.64 13.44 16.09
CA LEU A 133 4.82 12.86 15.46
C LEU A 133 6.12 13.13 16.22
N LEU A 134 6.24 14.26 16.90
CA LEU A 134 7.40 14.57 17.75
C LEU A 134 7.43 13.75 19.04
N SER A 135 6.25 13.35 19.55
CA SER A 135 6.16 12.51 20.76
C SER A 135 6.39 11.02 20.52
N ILE A 136 6.36 10.57 19.26
CA ILE A 136 6.44 9.15 18.92
C ILE A 136 7.89 8.64 19.02
N SER A 137 8.12 7.68 19.92
CA SER A 137 9.38 6.95 20.03
C SER A 137 9.53 5.94 18.90
N VAL A 138 10.53 6.16 18.03
CA VAL A 138 10.82 5.27 16.90
C VAL A 138 11.93 4.28 17.28
N PRO A 139 11.76 2.97 17.00
CA PRO A 139 12.80 1.97 17.28
C PRO A 139 14.08 2.28 16.51
N GLN A 140 15.23 2.24 17.18
CA GLN A 140 16.52 2.42 16.50
C GLN A 140 16.83 1.25 15.56
N TRP A 141 17.52 1.57 14.47
CA TRP A 141 18.00 0.57 13.53
C TRP A 141 18.98 -0.41 14.18
N ARG A 142 18.84 -1.70 13.87
CA ARG A 142 19.81 -2.75 14.18
C ARG A 142 20.03 -3.61 12.94
N PRO A 143 21.27 -4.06 12.67
CA PRO A 143 21.57 -4.86 11.48
C PRO A 143 20.77 -6.16 11.50
N SER A 144 20.13 -6.47 10.36
CA SER A 144 19.41 -7.73 10.20
C SER A 144 20.35 -8.82 9.68
N SER A 145 20.27 -10.02 10.25
CA SER A 145 20.99 -11.21 9.77
C SER A 145 20.37 -11.85 8.52
N LYS A 146 19.28 -11.30 7.98
CA LYS A 146 18.60 -11.87 6.81
C LYS A 146 19.45 -11.66 5.54
N ARG A 147 19.73 -12.75 4.83
CA ARG A 147 20.41 -12.72 3.52
C ARG A 147 19.55 -11.98 2.49
N ILE A 148 20.16 -11.02 1.80
CA ILE A 148 19.50 -10.31 0.70
C ILE A 148 19.73 -11.10 -0.58
N GLU A 149 18.64 -11.58 -1.17
CA GLU A 149 18.68 -12.30 -2.43
C GLU A 149 18.88 -11.33 -3.59
N THR A 150 19.94 -11.52 -4.36
CA THR A 150 20.28 -10.68 -5.51
C THR A 150 19.88 -11.31 -6.85
N ASP A 151 19.44 -12.56 -6.83
CA ASP A 151 18.96 -13.28 -8.00
C ASP A 151 17.49 -12.95 -8.27
N VAL A 152 17.20 -12.50 -9.49
CA VAL A 152 15.86 -12.16 -9.98
C VAL A 152 14.97 -13.39 -10.19
N SER A 153 15.56 -14.58 -10.31
CA SER A 153 14.86 -15.85 -10.52
C SER A 153 14.57 -16.62 -9.23
N ALA A 154 15.13 -16.18 -8.10
CA ALA A 154 14.91 -16.82 -6.81
C ALA A 154 13.48 -16.57 -6.31
N LYS A 155 12.70 -17.65 -6.15
CA LYS A 155 11.39 -17.57 -5.48
C LYS A 155 11.60 -17.23 -4.01
N LYS A 156 10.85 -16.23 -3.51
CA LYS A 156 10.77 -16.02 -2.06
C LYS A 156 10.19 -17.28 -1.40
N PRO A 157 10.78 -17.77 -0.31
CA PRO A 157 10.15 -18.85 0.45
C PRO A 157 8.76 -18.38 0.91
N GLU A 158 7.72 -19.12 0.51
CA GLU A 158 6.32 -18.78 0.80
C GLU A 158 5.94 -19.09 2.26
N ASN A 159 6.78 -19.84 2.99
CA ASN A 159 6.57 -20.25 4.38
C ASN A 159 7.70 -19.77 5.28
N GLU A 160 7.68 -18.49 5.69
CA GLU A 160 8.68 -17.94 6.64
C GLU A 160 8.29 -18.11 8.13
N ASP A 161 7.09 -18.58 8.51
CA ASP A 161 6.55 -18.33 9.87
C ASP A 161 5.92 -19.56 10.58
N LEU A 162 6.52 -20.76 10.50
CA LEU A 162 6.11 -21.92 11.34
C LEU A 162 7.26 -22.47 12.20
N SER A 163 8.01 -21.60 12.86
CA SER A 163 8.85 -22.04 13.97
C SER A 163 7.97 -22.32 15.20
N THR A 164 8.28 -23.38 15.96
CA THR A 164 7.58 -23.74 17.21
C THR A 164 7.49 -22.56 18.18
N ASP A 165 8.55 -21.75 18.28
CA ASP A 165 8.60 -20.58 19.16
C ASP A 165 7.57 -19.51 18.77
N VAL A 166 7.33 -19.34 17.47
CA VAL A 166 6.35 -18.37 16.95
C VAL A 166 4.93 -18.82 17.28
N LEU A 167 4.66 -20.12 17.19
CA LEU A 167 3.36 -20.69 17.56
C LEU A 167 3.10 -20.53 19.06
N THR A 168 4.08 -20.80 19.91
CA THR A 168 3.98 -20.58 21.35
C THR A 168 3.73 -19.11 21.70
N LEU A 169 4.40 -18.17 21.01
CA LEU A 169 4.17 -16.75 21.20
C LEU A 169 2.74 -16.36 20.78
N CYS A 170 2.25 -16.84 19.64
CA CYS A 170 0.89 -16.57 19.18
C CYS A 170 -0.16 -17.10 20.15
N GLN A 171 0.04 -18.30 20.69
CA GLN A 171 -0.85 -18.87 21.71
C GLN A 171 -0.91 -17.96 22.95
N ARG A 172 0.24 -17.54 23.50
CA ARG A 172 0.28 -16.62 24.65
C ARG A 172 -0.41 -15.29 24.38
N GLN A 173 -0.27 -14.75 23.17
CA GLN A 173 -0.94 -13.50 22.78
C GLN A 173 -2.46 -13.65 22.75
N LEU A 174 -2.97 -14.77 22.22
CA LEU A 174 -4.40 -15.07 22.21
C LEU A 174 -4.94 -15.32 23.62
N GLU A 175 -4.21 -16.06 24.47
CA GLU A 175 -4.56 -16.30 25.88
C GLU A 175 -4.67 -14.98 26.64
N LYS A 176 -3.70 -14.06 26.46
CA LYS A 176 -3.73 -12.73 27.06
C LYS A 176 -4.98 -11.95 26.65
N ARG A 177 -5.38 -12.02 25.38
CA ARG A 177 -6.58 -11.35 24.86
C ARG A 177 -7.86 -11.93 25.47
N VAL A 178 -7.93 -13.26 25.62
CA VAL A 178 -9.04 -13.93 26.29
C VAL A 178 -9.13 -13.54 27.76
N ALA A 179 -7.99 -13.45 28.45
CA ALA A 179 -7.92 -13.07 29.86
C ALA A 179 -8.32 -11.60 30.09
N SER A 180 -8.04 -10.70 29.14
CA SER A 180 -8.41 -9.28 29.24
C SER A 180 -9.91 -8.97 29.02
N GLY A 181 -10.73 -9.98 28.72
CA GLY A 181 -12.17 -9.82 28.42
C GLY A 181 -12.52 -10.16 26.96
N ASP A 182 -13.80 -10.38 26.69
CA ASP A 182 -14.25 -10.76 25.33
C ASP A 182 -13.92 -9.65 24.34
N THR A 183 -13.12 -10.02 23.32
CA THR A 183 -12.74 -9.12 22.23
C THR A 183 -14.00 -8.80 21.42
N PRO A 184 -14.45 -7.53 21.36
CA PRO A 184 -15.67 -7.18 20.65
C PRO A 184 -15.59 -7.61 19.17
N PRO A 185 -16.72 -8.01 18.55
CA PRO A 185 -16.75 -8.46 17.16
C PRO A 185 -16.16 -7.44 16.16
N GLU A 186 -16.27 -6.15 16.47
CA GLU A 186 -15.70 -5.03 15.72
C GLU A 186 -14.16 -5.13 15.61
N LEU A 187 -13.49 -5.61 16.66
CA LEU A 187 -12.05 -5.84 16.66
C LEU A 187 -11.62 -7.09 15.89
N LEU A 188 -12.56 -7.99 15.59
CA LEU A 188 -12.34 -9.21 14.79
C LEU A 188 -12.69 -9.00 13.30
N THR A 189 -13.17 -7.81 12.94
CA THR A 189 -13.48 -7.45 11.55
C THR A 189 -12.57 -6.31 11.08
N MET A 190 -12.10 -6.38 9.84
CA MET A 190 -11.34 -5.32 9.18
C MET A 190 -12.01 -4.95 7.86
N ALA A 191 -11.96 -3.67 7.48
CA ALA A 191 -12.49 -3.19 6.20
C ALA A 191 -11.38 -3.21 5.13
N PRO A 192 -11.37 -4.16 4.19
CA PRO A 192 -10.39 -4.15 3.12
C PRO A 192 -10.57 -2.88 2.27
N GLN A 193 -9.47 -2.17 2.01
CA GLN A 193 -9.50 -1.00 1.13
C GLN A 193 -9.53 -1.45 -0.33
N HIS A 194 -10.51 -0.97 -1.07
CA HIS A 194 -10.56 -1.15 -2.52
C HIS A 194 -9.88 0.05 -3.17
N PHE A 195 -8.83 -0.20 -3.96
CA PHE A 195 -8.16 0.88 -4.66
C PHE A 195 -9.13 1.57 -5.63
N GLU A 196 -9.26 2.88 -5.49
CA GLU A 196 -10.02 3.76 -6.37
C GLU A 196 -9.13 4.95 -6.72
N LYS A 197 -8.96 5.18 -8.03
CA LYS A 197 -8.06 6.18 -8.59
C LYS A 197 -8.77 7.50 -8.89
N ASP A 198 -10.08 7.47 -9.10
CA ASP A 198 -10.87 8.62 -9.54
C ASP A 198 -11.49 9.42 -8.37
N ASP A 199 -11.48 8.84 -7.18
CA ASP A 199 -11.86 9.52 -5.93
C ASP A 199 -10.62 10.13 -5.24
N ASP A 200 -10.54 11.46 -5.27
CA ASP A 200 -9.45 12.21 -4.67
C ASP A 200 -9.58 12.34 -3.13
N SER A 201 -10.73 12.00 -2.55
CA SER A 201 -11.01 12.16 -1.12
C SER A 201 -10.48 11.01 -0.26
N ASN A 202 -10.35 9.80 -0.81
CA ASN A 202 -9.92 8.59 -0.08
C ASN A 202 -8.42 8.55 0.29
N GLY A 203 -7.58 9.41 -0.31
CA GLY A 203 -6.15 9.48 -0.04
C GLY A 203 -5.31 8.32 -0.62
N HIS A 204 -5.86 7.47 -1.49
CA HIS A 204 -5.14 6.37 -2.13
C HIS A 204 -4.00 6.87 -3.02
N ILE A 205 -4.31 7.83 -3.90
CA ILE A 205 -3.31 8.42 -4.81
C ILE A 205 -2.26 9.19 -4.02
N ASP A 206 -2.66 9.87 -2.93
CA ASP A 206 -1.73 10.63 -2.08
C ASP A 206 -0.73 9.69 -1.41
N PHE A 207 -1.21 8.54 -0.92
CA PHE A 207 -0.35 7.51 -0.36
C PHE A 207 0.63 6.95 -1.40
N ILE A 208 0.15 6.60 -2.58
CA ILE A 208 0.99 6.03 -3.65
C ILE A 208 2.04 7.05 -4.09
N THR A 209 1.64 8.31 -4.29
CA THR A 209 2.52 9.42 -4.68
C THR A 209 3.58 9.66 -3.61
N ALA A 210 3.18 9.72 -2.33
CA ALA A 210 4.14 9.93 -1.25
C ALA A 210 5.13 8.76 -1.15
N ALA A 211 4.63 7.52 -1.17
CA ALA A 211 5.45 6.33 -1.04
C ALA A 211 6.41 6.13 -2.22
N SER A 212 5.96 6.41 -3.45
CA SER A 212 6.80 6.31 -4.66
C SER A 212 7.89 7.38 -4.64
N ASN A 213 7.55 8.64 -4.35
CA ASN A 213 8.50 9.76 -4.34
C ASN A 213 9.52 9.67 -3.22
N LEU A 214 9.12 9.18 -2.02
CA LEU A 214 10.07 8.89 -0.96
C LEU A 214 11.06 7.81 -1.38
N ARG A 215 10.58 6.75 -2.03
CA ARG A 215 11.47 5.70 -2.54
C ARG A 215 12.35 6.19 -3.70
N ALA A 216 11.84 7.08 -4.55
CA ALA A 216 12.59 7.73 -5.61
C ALA A 216 13.73 8.57 -5.02
N SER A 217 13.42 9.41 -4.03
CA SER A 217 14.39 10.24 -3.30
C SER A 217 15.49 9.39 -2.66
N MET A 218 15.13 8.24 -2.08
CA MET A 218 16.07 7.27 -1.52
C MET A 218 17.09 6.76 -2.55
N TYR A 219 16.80 6.77 -3.85
CA TYR A 219 17.71 6.36 -4.92
C TYR A 219 18.14 7.53 -5.83
N SER A 220 17.92 8.77 -5.39
CA SER A 220 18.19 9.98 -6.19
C SER A 220 17.52 9.95 -7.57
N ILE A 221 16.28 9.47 -7.60
CA ILE A 221 15.40 9.48 -8.77
C ILE A 221 14.45 10.68 -8.64
N GLU A 222 14.16 11.33 -9.75
CA GLU A 222 13.25 12.48 -9.80
C GLU A 222 11.85 12.13 -9.29
N ALA A 223 11.30 13.00 -8.44
CA ALA A 223 9.95 12.85 -7.93
C ALA A 223 8.93 13.16 -9.03
N VAL A 224 7.77 12.52 -8.94
CA VAL A 224 6.68 12.65 -9.89
C VAL A 224 5.48 13.27 -9.22
N ASP A 225 4.76 14.14 -9.93
CA ASP A 225 3.57 14.77 -9.38
C ASP A 225 2.42 13.77 -9.17
N ARG A 226 1.39 14.24 -8.46
CA ARG A 226 0.20 13.45 -8.13
C ARG A 226 -0.52 12.97 -9.40
N TYR A 227 -0.61 13.83 -10.42
CA TYR A 227 -1.31 13.53 -11.66
C TYR A 227 -0.63 12.40 -12.44
N ARG A 228 0.69 12.49 -12.66
CA ARG A 228 1.43 11.45 -13.37
C ARG A 228 1.50 10.16 -12.56
N THR A 229 1.52 10.25 -11.22
CA THR A 229 1.37 9.07 -10.37
C THR A 229 0.00 8.40 -10.57
N LYS A 230 -1.09 9.17 -10.61
CA LYS A 230 -2.45 8.66 -10.88
C LYS A 230 -2.53 7.98 -12.25
N LEU A 231 -1.92 8.57 -13.28
CA LEU A 231 -1.86 8.00 -14.63
C LEU A 231 -1.17 6.62 -14.62
N LEU A 232 0.00 6.53 -14.00
CA LEU A 232 0.83 5.32 -13.97
C LEU A 232 0.23 4.22 -13.06
N ALA A 233 -0.15 4.57 -11.83
CA ALA A 233 -0.68 3.63 -10.86
C ALA A 233 -2.08 3.13 -11.25
N GLY A 234 -2.89 4.01 -11.83
CA GLY A 234 -4.23 3.70 -12.30
C GLY A 234 -4.27 2.99 -13.67
N ARG A 235 -3.11 2.83 -14.34
CA ARG A 235 -3.01 2.36 -15.73
C ARG A 235 -4.01 3.08 -16.65
N ILE A 236 -4.14 4.39 -16.47
CA ILE A 236 -5.11 5.19 -17.21
C ILE A 236 -4.67 5.26 -18.66
N VAL A 237 -5.55 4.83 -19.55
CA VAL A 237 -5.39 5.00 -20.99
C VAL A 237 -5.90 6.40 -21.34
N PRO A 238 -5.05 7.29 -21.89
CA PRO A 238 -5.52 8.61 -22.33
C PRO A 238 -6.61 8.44 -23.39
N SER A 239 -7.79 9.03 -23.15
CA SER A 239 -8.85 9.12 -24.15
C SER A 239 -9.10 10.59 -24.46
N HIS A 240 -8.99 10.95 -25.75
CA HIS A 240 -9.43 12.22 -26.28
C HIS A 240 -10.70 11.97 -27.10
N CYS A 241 -11.84 12.47 -26.64
CA CYS A 241 -13.00 12.64 -27.52
C CYS A 241 -12.81 13.97 -28.25
N TYR A 242 -12.23 13.95 -29.45
CA TYR A 242 -12.39 15.09 -30.35
C TYR A 242 -13.88 15.21 -30.68
N TYR A 243 -14.55 16.21 -30.11
CA TYR A 243 -15.75 16.77 -30.74
C TYR A 243 -15.29 17.54 -31.98
N HIS A 244 -14.89 16.80 -33.01
CA HIS A 244 -15.02 17.25 -34.38
C HIS A 244 -16.22 16.50 -34.94
N SER A 245 -17.30 17.25 -35.17
CA SER A 245 -18.39 16.82 -36.04
C SER A 245 -17.76 16.23 -37.31
N HIS A 246 -17.92 14.92 -37.51
CA HIS A 246 -17.34 14.08 -38.58
C HIS A 246 -15.99 13.40 -38.33
N CYS A 247 -15.91 12.51 -37.34
CA CYS A 247 -15.03 11.34 -37.44
C CYS A 247 -15.74 10.09 -36.88
N ARG A 248 -16.15 9.21 -37.79
CA ARG A 248 -16.81 7.93 -37.53
C ARG A 248 -15.77 6.95 -36.99
N TRP A 249 -15.98 6.43 -35.78
CA TRP A 249 -15.17 5.36 -35.19
C TRP A 249 -15.26 4.10 -36.08
N THR A 250 -14.16 3.68 -36.71
CA THR A 250 -14.01 2.35 -37.32
C THR A 250 -13.01 1.52 -36.51
N GLY A 251 -13.37 1.23 -35.26
CA GLY A 251 -12.61 0.30 -34.43
C GLY A 251 -12.96 -1.14 -34.78
N LYS A 252 -12.02 -1.88 -35.39
CA LYS A 252 -12.08 -3.36 -35.45
C LYS A 252 -11.55 -3.90 -34.11
N TYR A 253 -12.37 -4.67 -33.39
CA TYR A 253 -11.93 -5.38 -32.18
C TYR A 253 -11.71 -6.86 -32.49
N ARG A 254 -10.66 -7.44 -31.91
CA ARG A 254 -10.37 -8.88 -31.95
C ARG A 254 -10.92 -9.50 -30.67
N THR A 255 -11.97 -10.32 -30.78
CA THR A 255 -12.45 -11.13 -29.66
C THR A 255 -11.45 -12.27 -29.39
N ALA A 256 -11.15 -12.48 -28.12
CA ALA A 256 -10.26 -13.53 -27.67
C ALA A 256 -10.99 -14.88 -27.65
N GLU A 257 -11.22 -15.48 -28.82
CA GLU A 257 -11.53 -16.90 -29.02
C GLU A 257 -11.78 -17.16 -30.52
N GLY A 258 -10.88 -17.88 -31.19
CA GLY A 258 -11.10 -18.43 -32.54
C GLY A 258 -11.10 -17.41 -33.71
N GLY A 259 -10.47 -17.77 -34.84
CA GLY A 259 -10.19 -16.85 -35.94
C GLY A 259 -11.39 -16.46 -36.81
N GLY A 260 -11.42 -15.17 -37.20
CA GLY A 260 -12.29 -14.62 -38.24
C GLY A 260 -12.56 -13.12 -38.03
N TRP A 261 -12.39 -12.29 -39.07
CA TRP A 261 -12.77 -10.87 -39.03
C TRP A 261 -14.26 -10.74 -39.35
N ALA A 262 -15.07 -10.22 -38.44
CA ALA A 262 -16.46 -9.87 -38.72
C ALA A 262 -16.61 -8.37 -39.02
N SER A 263 -17.32 -8.03 -40.10
CA SER A 263 -17.71 -6.66 -40.46
C SER A 263 -19.17 -6.43 -40.07
N ILE A 264 -19.48 -5.35 -39.35
CA ILE A 264 -20.87 -4.91 -39.10
C ILE A 264 -21.30 -3.97 -40.23
N GLY A 265 -22.54 -4.16 -40.70
CA GLY A 265 -23.12 -3.64 -41.93
C GLY A 265 -23.23 -2.12 -42.09
N GLU A 266 -23.62 -1.73 -43.31
CA GLU A 266 -23.66 -0.37 -43.83
C GLU A 266 -24.51 0.61 -43.01
N PRO A 267 -24.13 1.90 -42.95
CA PRO A 267 -24.86 2.89 -42.20
C PRO A 267 -26.02 3.52 -42.99
N GLN A 268 -27.21 3.58 -42.37
CA GLN A 268 -28.31 4.45 -42.82
C GLN A 268 -27.93 5.93 -42.66
N GLU A 269 -28.18 6.74 -43.69
CA GLU A 269 -28.02 8.20 -43.68
C GLU A 269 -29.12 8.86 -42.85
N CYS A 270 -28.75 9.70 -41.88
CA CYS A 270 -29.67 10.63 -41.24
C CYS A 270 -29.53 12.01 -41.91
N LEU A 271 -30.62 12.50 -42.50
CA LEU A 271 -30.73 13.81 -43.15
C LEU A 271 -30.56 14.98 -42.14
N PRO A 272 -29.94 16.11 -42.53
CA PRO A 272 -29.69 17.23 -41.65
C PRO A 272 -30.95 18.10 -41.45
N GLN A 273 -31.25 18.46 -40.19
CA GLN A 273 -32.25 19.48 -39.84
C GLN A 273 -31.63 20.90 -39.92
N PRO A 274 -32.39 21.94 -40.33
CA PRO A 274 -31.85 23.28 -40.57
C PRO A 274 -31.56 24.04 -39.27
N ARG A 275 -30.46 24.81 -39.29
CA ARG A 275 -30.02 25.68 -38.18
C ARG A 275 -30.99 26.84 -37.97
N SER A 276 -31.47 26.99 -36.73
CA SER A 276 -32.16 28.20 -36.26
C SER A 276 -31.15 29.30 -35.90
N SER A 277 -31.50 30.54 -36.24
CA SER A 277 -30.66 31.73 -36.26
C SER A 277 -30.94 32.65 -35.06
N TYR A 278 -29.88 33.35 -34.61
CA TYR A 278 -29.82 34.61 -33.83
C TYR A 278 -29.90 34.58 -32.29
N PRO A 279 -29.40 35.63 -31.59
CA PRO A 279 -28.29 36.57 -31.91
C PRO A 279 -27.26 36.71 -30.77
N ARG A 280 -26.08 37.29 -31.08
CA ARG A 280 -25.08 37.75 -30.09
C ARG A 280 -25.61 38.95 -29.31
N LEU A 281 -25.49 38.90 -27.99
CA LEU A 281 -25.51 40.07 -27.11
C LEU A 281 -24.06 40.45 -26.76
N LEU A 282 -23.87 41.77 -26.66
CA LEU A 282 -22.63 42.55 -26.51
C LEU A 282 -21.69 42.06 -25.41
#